data_AF-D8QZY1-F1
#
_entry.id   AF-D8QZY1-F1
#
_cell.length_a   1.000
_cell.length_b   1.000
_cell.length_c   1.000
_cell.angle_alpha   90.00
_cell.angle_beta   90.00
_cell.angle_gamma   90.00
#
_symmetry.space_group_name_H-M   'P 1'
#
loop_
_entity.id
_entity.type
_entity.pdbx_description
1 polymer ?
#
loop_
_entity_poly.entity_id
_entity_poly.type
_entity_poly.pdbx_seq_one_letter_code
_entity_poly.pdbx_strand_id
1 'polypeptide(L)'
;MEGKKPLLVLDMDGTLITSCNIKSPVCKDPKFKHDFALKIPHSPRYTEELLVTKRPGLDKFLRDLSSHFHIIVFSHSPLIVVNKVFDVIDPSKELVSHRIGYDSCPKNIKNLEPGILGLAEVDLKRTIWIDDSPLPFSGYPGNGIVVPHFGAGDHRRDRVLIDLVPVLVAMSTVEDGFREMVAGKLRYLVLELLIDAARKKQHRFAQKHVFGAIKKSVQDNFGLYGAAICANYLQVKYFNPVTNIVVVRCSRQEYTKIWSSITFIRAIENIPTLFNLLILSGSTRACRKKLEQVEADRLELLEKTPGLNLSPEEIKEAQAYTKRNVSLE
;
A
#
# COMPACT_ATOMS: atom_id res chain seq x y z
N MET A 1 -4.87 20.37 17.35
CA MET A 1 -3.40 20.37 17.19
C MET A 1 -3.02 21.09 15.90
N GLU A 2 -3.41 22.36 15.75
CA GLU A 2 -2.91 23.19 14.65
C GLU A 2 -1.43 23.51 14.91
N GLY A 3 -0.57 23.39 13.88
CA GLY A 3 0.81 23.89 13.92
C GLY A 3 1.96 22.88 14.09
N LYS A 4 1.72 21.58 14.31
CA LYS A 4 2.81 20.58 14.32
C LYS A 4 3.19 20.14 12.90
N LYS A 5 4.49 20.02 12.61
CA LYS A 5 5.01 19.46 11.35
C LYS A 5 4.59 17.99 11.21
N PRO A 6 4.26 17.50 10.00
CA PRO A 6 4.08 16.07 9.74
C PRO A 6 5.35 15.28 10.06
N LEU A 7 5.20 13.98 10.34
CA LEU A 7 6.29 13.07 10.65
C LEU A 7 6.83 12.42 9.37
N LEU A 8 8.16 12.44 9.20
CA LEU A 8 8.86 11.70 8.16
C LEU A 8 9.81 10.71 8.82
N VAL A 9 9.50 9.42 8.70
CA VAL A 9 10.35 8.32 9.15
C VAL A 9 11.19 7.85 7.96
N LEU A 10 12.51 7.84 8.13
CA LEU A 10 13.46 7.44 7.11
C LEU A 10 14.25 6.22 7.58
N ASP A 11 14.28 5.18 6.77
CA ASP A 11 15.29 4.16 6.92
C ASP A 11 16.70 4.69 6.61
N MET A 12 17.72 4.08 7.20
CA MET A 12 19.12 4.45 6.97
C MET A 12 19.80 3.54 5.94
N ASP A 13 19.81 2.23 6.18
CA ASP A 13 20.67 1.27 5.49
C ASP A 13 19.98 0.74 4.23
N GLY A 14 20.54 1.03 3.06
CA GLY A 14 19.88 0.71 1.79
C GLY A 14 18.88 1.78 1.35
N THR A 15 18.64 2.81 2.17
CA THR A 15 17.76 3.94 1.83
C THR A 15 18.52 5.25 1.70
N LEU A 16 19.18 5.71 2.77
CA LEU A 16 19.92 6.99 2.80
C LEU A 16 21.43 6.79 2.59
N ILE A 17 21.97 5.68 3.07
CA ILE A 17 23.38 5.33 2.96
C ILE A 17 23.54 3.85 2.61
N THR A 18 24.73 3.50 2.16
CA THR A 18 25.23 2.13 2.19
C THR A 18 26.51 2.10 3.01
N SER A 19 26.76 1.02 3.74
CA SER A 19 27.99 0.84 4.49
C SER A 19 28.60 -0.53 4.22
N CYS A 20 29.93 -0.59 4.19
CA CYS A 20 30.68 -1.83 4.06
C CYS A 20 31.78 -1.90 5.12
N ASN A 21 31.99 -3.07 5.73
CA ASN A 21 33.17 -3.31 6.54
C ASN A 21 34.41 -3.18 5.66
N ILE A 22 35.43 -2.43 6.08
CA ILE A 22 36.65 -2.17 5.28
C ILE A 22 37.35 -3.45 4.78
N LYS A 23 37.15 -4.58 5.47
CA LYS A 23 37.71 -5.89 5.09
C LYS A 23 36.93 -6.59 3.98
N SER A 24 35.71 -6.12 3.65
CA SER A 24 34.84 -6.70 2.63
C SER A 24 35.50 -6.64 1.24
N PRO A 25 35.35 -7.67 0.39
CA PRO A 25 35.90 -7.68 -0.96
C PRO A 25 35.50 -6.47 -1.81
N VAL A 26 34.27 -5.97 -1.62
CA VAL A 26 33.74 -4.82 -2.38
C VAL A 26 34.57 -3.56 -2.12
N CYS A 27 35.01 -3.36 -0.89
CA CYS A 27 35.79 -2.17 -0.52
C CYS A 27 37.25 -2.24 -1.02
N LYS A 28 37.69 -3.39 -1.59
CA LYS A 28 39.01 -3.56 -2.21
C LYS A 28 39.04 -3.17 -3.69
N ASP A 29 37.87 -2.96 -4.32
CA ASP A 29 37.80 -2.47 -5.69
C ASP A 29 38.36 -1.03 -5.75
N PRO A 30 39.36 -0.73 -6.60
CA PRO A 30 39.88 0.63 -6.76
C PRO A 30 38.83 1.68 -7.19
N LYS A 31 37.71 1.23 -7.75
CA LYS A 31 36.58 2.09 -8.12
C LYS A 31 35.59 2.34 -6.98
N PHE A 32 35.71 1.60 -5.87
CA PHE A 32 34.88 1.80 -4.70
C PHE A 32 35.11 3.19 -4.12
N LYS A 33 34.02 3.94 -3.94
CA LYS A 33 34.05 5.28 -3.35
C LYS A 33 33.17 5.29 -2.10
N HIS A 34 33.68 5.98 -1.08
CA HIS A 34 32.99 6.24 0.17
C HIS A 34 33.16 7.71 0.53
N ASP A 35 32.25 8.23 1.34
CA ASP A 35 32.23 9.62 1.79
C ASP A 35 32.97 9.79 3.12
N PHE A 36 32.85 8.82 4.02
CA PHE A 36 33.54 8.83 5.32
C PHE A 36 33.69 7.43 5.90
N ALA A 37 34.56 7.30 6.91
CA ALA A 37 34.82 6.05 7.62
C ALA A 37 34.43 6.20 9.10
N LEU A 38 33.87 5.13 9.69
CA LEU A 38 33.45 5.06 11.07
C LEU A 38 34.14 3.92 11.81
N LYS A 39 34.45 4.14 13.08
CA LYS A 39 34.93 3.12 14.01
C LYS A 39 33.83 2.75 15.00
N ILE A 40 33.37 1.51 14.98
CA ILE A 40 32.32 0.96 15.84
C ILE A 40 32.97 0.04 16.89
N PRO A 41 33.10 0.48 18.15
CA PRO A 41 33.65 -0.36 19.20
C PRO A 41 32.62 -1.39 19.65
N HIS A 42 32.93 -2.67 19.49
CA HIS A 42 32.11 -3.79 19.98
C HIS A 42 32.64 -4.35 21.29
N SER A 43 33.97 -4.32 21.48
CA SER A 43 34.63 -4.67 22.74
C SER A 43 35.98 -3.95 22.86
N PRO A 44 36.66 -3.98 24.03
CA PRO A 44 37.99 -3.38 24.18
C PRO A 44 39.05 -3.91 23.21
N ARG A 45 38.84 -5.11 22.62
CA ARG A 45 39.79 -5.73 21.67
C ARG A 45 39.27 -5.74 20.24
N TYR A 46 38.02 -5.34 20.00
CA TYR A 46 37.40 -5.42 18.69
C TYR A 46 36.66 -4.13 18.35
N THR A 47 37.19 -3.43 17.35
CA THR A 47 36.57 -2.28 16.71
C THR A 47 36.37 -2.63 15.25
N GLU A 48 35.14 -2.50 14.78
CA GLU A 48 34.80 -2.61 13.38
C GLU A 48 35.00 -1.27 12.68
N GLU A 49 35.55 -1.30 11.48
CA GLU A 49 35.71 -0.11 10.64
C GLU A 49 34.77 -0.21 9.44
N LEU A 50 33.83 0.74 9.35
CA LEU A 50 32.84 0.83 8.30
C LEU A 50 33.20 1.98 7.36
N LEU A 51 33.20 1.72 6.05
CA LEU A 51 33.20 2.75 5.03
C LEU A 51 31.76 3.04 4.64
N VAL A 52 31.37 4.31 4.67
CA VAL A 52 30.00 4.77 4.43
C VAL A 52 29.94 5.60 3.17
N THR A 53 29.00 5.28 2.29
CA THR A 53 28.68 6.05 1.09
C THR A 53 27.28 6.64 1.26
N LYS A 54 27.15 7.95 1.07
CA LYS A 54 25.89 8.67 1.10
C LYS A 54 25.16 8.49 -0.22
N ARG A 55 23.84 8.31 -0.15
CA ARG A 55 23.02 8.35 -1.36
C ARG A 55 23.07 9.75 -1.97
N PRO A 56 23.23 9.88 -3.30
CA PRO A 56 23.32 11.19 -3.94
C PRO A 56 22.16 12.11 -3.54
N GLY A 57 22.51 13.32 -3.09
CA GLY A 57 21.55 14.34 -2.65
C GLY A 57 21.20 14.30 -1.17
N LEU A 58 21.69 13.35 -0.37
CA LEU A 58 21.31 13.17 1.05
C LEU A 58 21.37 14.45 1.89
N ASP A 59 22.47 15.20 1.83
CA ASP A 59 22.61 16.38 2.68
C ASP A 59 21.59 17.47 2.31
N LYS A 60 21.31 17.63 1.01
CA LYS A 60 20.30 18.59 0.53
C LYS A 60 18.90 18.11 0.87
N PHE A 61 18.63 16.81 0.71
CA PHE A 61 17.36 16.17 1.06
C PHE A 61 16.97 16.44 2.52
N LEU A 62 17.89 16.21 3.47
CA LEU A 62 17.63 16.46 4.88
C LEU A 62 17.45 17.97 5.18
N ARG A 63 18.29 18.84 4.59
CA ARG A 63 18.16 20.29 4.76
C ARG A 63 16.87 20.86 4.22
N ASP A 64 16.45 20.43 3.02
CA ASP A 64 15.21 20.91 2.42
C ASP A 64 14.02 20.48 3.28
N LEU A 65 13.97 19.20 3.70
CA LEU A 65 12.81 18.62 4.35
C LEU A 65 12.71 18.91 5.86
N SER A 66 13.79 19.24 6.56
CA SER A 66 13.76 19.53 8.01
C SER A 66 12.88 20.74 8.35
N SER A 67 12.73 21.68 7.42
CA SER A 67 11.81 22.82 7.56
C SER A 67 10.34 22.41 7.44
N HIS A 68 10.04 21.32 6.73
CA HIS A 68 8.68 20.84 6.44
C HIS A 68 8.22 19.69 7.34
N PHE A 69 9.14 18.84 7.80
CA PHE A 69 8.86 17.63 8.55
C PHE A 69 9.56 17.61 9.91
N HIS A 70 8.96 16.89 10.84
CA HIS A 70 9.69 16.33 11.96
C HIS A 70 10.33 15.03 11.48
N ILE A 71 11.67 14.97 11.39
CA ILE A 71 12.37 13.84 10.77
C ILE A 71 12.84 12.86 11.85
N ILE A 72 12.51 11.58 11.67
CA ILE A 72 13.03 10.46 12.45
C ILE A 72 13.81 9.55 11.53
N VAL A 73 14.99 9.12 11.98
CA VAL A 73 15.73 8.05 11.32
C VAL A 73 15.54 6.77 12.11
N PHE A 74 15.09 5.70 11.44
CA PHE A 74 14.82 4.41 12.05
C PHE A 74 15.45 3.28 11.23
N SER A 75 16.50 2.68 11.78
CA SER A 75 17.35 1.69 11.12
C SER A 75 17.27 0.31 11.78
N HIS A 76 17.56 -0.73 10.98
CA HIS A 76 17.83 -2.09 11.47
C HIS A 76 19.25 -2.25 12.05
N SER A 77 20.09 -1.21 12.01
CA SER A 77 21.39 -1.15 12.66
C SER A 77 21.24 -0.78 14.16
N PRO A 78 22.18 -1.20 15.02
CA PRO A 78 22.22 -0.78 16.43
C PRO A 78 22.30 0.75 16.57
N LEU A 79 21.72 1.31 17.64
CA LEU A 79 21.66 2.77 17.86
C LEU A 79 23.05 3.42 17.86
N ILE A 80 24.09 2.73 18.34
CA ILE A 80 25.47 3.23 18.30
C ILE A 80 25.96 3.51 16.87
N VAL A 81 25.56 2.68 15.90
CA VAL A 81 25.91 2.87 14.49
C VAL A 81 25.14 4.05 13.92
N VAL A 82 23.82 4.10 14.15
CA VAL A 82 22.95 5.20 13.70
C VAL A 82 23.46 6.54 14.22
N ASN A 83 23.82 6.62 15.51
CA ASN A 83 24.36 7.83 16.10
C ASN A 83 25.67 8.25 15.44
N LYS A 84 26.63 7.34 15.26
CA LYS A 84 27.92 7.66 14.63
C LYS A 84 27.77 8.12 13.17
N VAL A 85 26.84 7.55 12.42
CA VAL A 85 26.53 8.00 11.05
C VAL A 85 25.99 9.43 11.08
N PHE A 86 24.97 9.71 11.90
CA PHE A 86 24.33 11.01 11.92
C PHE A 86 25.09 12.09 12.70
N ASP A 87 26.08 11.74 13.51
CA ASP A 87 27.03 12.71 14.06
C ASP A 87 27.95 13.31 12.98
N VAL A 88 28.15 12.58 11.86
CA VAL A 88 28.88 13.09 10.68
C VAL A 88 27.95 13.82 9.72
N ILE A 89 26.74 13.29 9.48
CA ILE A 89 25.79 13.84 8.48
C ILE A 89 25.06 15.07 9.01
N ASP A 90 24.69 15.09 10.28
CA ASP A 90 23.96 16.17 10.95
C ASP A 90 24.68 16.58 12.25
N PRO A 91 25.87 17.21 12.15
CA PRO A 91 26.68 17.54 13.32
C PRO A 91 26.06 18.62 14.21
N SER A 92 25.24 19.53 13.64
CA SER A 92 24.49 20.52 14.43
C SER A 92 23.29 19.92 15.16
N LYS A 93 22.84 18.72 14.76
CA LYS A 93 21.66 18.02 15.29
C LYS A 93 20.37 18.82 15.09
N GLU A 94 20.30 19.56 13.99
CA GLU A 94 19.18 20.43 13.65
C GLU A 94 18.27 19.81 12.58
N LEU A 95 18.75 18.79 11.85
CA LEU A 95 18.03 18.19 10.73
C LEU A 95 17.19 16.98 11.13
N VAL A 96 17.74 16.10 11.98
CA VAL A 96 17.08 14.87 12.44
C VAL A 96 16.68 14.99 13.90
N SER A 97 15.38 14.93 14.16
CA SER A 97 14.81 15.09 15.50
C SER A 97 15.10 13.89 16.41
N HIS A 98 14.96 12.67 15.89
CA HIS A 98 15.18 11.44 16.65
C HIS A 98 15.87 10.37 15.80
N ARG A 99 16.72 9.57 16.46
CA ARG A 99 17.49 8.48 15.87
C ARG A 99 17.15 7.19 16.62
N ILE A 100 16.74 6.15 15.89
CA ILE A 100 16.27 4.89 16.45
C ILE A 100 17.04 3.74 15.80
N GLY A 101 17.70 2.92 16.62
CA GLY A 101 18.21 1.62 16.23
C GLY A 101 17.25 0.49 16.64
N TYR A 102 17.37 -0.67 16.01
CA TYR A 102 16.47 -1.80 16.31
C TYR A 102 16.57 -2.24 17.79
N ASP A 103 17.75 -2.12 18.38
CA ASP A 103 18.08 -2.44 19.78
C ASP A 103 17.45 -1.48 20.79
N SER A 104 16.88 -0.38 20.31
CA SER A 104 16.09 0.56 21.11
C SER A 104 14.60 0.19 21.17
N CYS A 105 14.16 -0.81 20.39
CA CYS A 105 12.75 -1.14 20.21
C CYS A 105 12.33 -2.37 21.01
N PRO A 106 11.08 -2.44 21.51
CA PRO A 106 10.56 -3.65 22.13
C PRO A 106 10.66 -4.84 21.17
N LYS A 107 11.23 -5.95 21.65
CA LYS A 107 11.46 -7.18 20.87
C LYS A 107 12.31 -7.01 19.61
N ASN A 108 13.08 -5.92 19.49
CA ASN A 108 13.96 -5.68 18.33
C ASN A 108 13.19 -5.55 17.00
N ILE A 109 11.95 -5.07 17.03
CA ILE A 109 11.08 -4.95 15.85
C ILE A 109 11.10 -3.52 15.31
N LYS A 110 11.46 -3.37 14.03
CA LYS A 110 11.29 -2.13 13.26
C LYS A 110 9.97 -2.15 12.51
N ASN A 111 9.00 -1.35 12.95
CA ASN A 111 7.74 -1.15 12.25
C ASN A 111 7.11 0.22 12.57
N LEU A 112 6.06 0.56 11.83
CA LEU A 112 5.24 1.76 12.04
C LEU A 112 4.11 1.48 13.05
N GLU A 113 4.43 0.97 14.23
CA GLU A 113 3.48 0.97 15.35
C GLU A 113 3.68 2.25 16.18
N PRO A 114 2.63 3.00 16.54
CA PRO A 114 2.75 4.24 17.30
C PRO A 114 3.61 4.11 18.58
N GLY A 115 3.50 2.98 19.28
CA GLY A 115 4.28 2.71 20.50
C GLY A 115 5.75 2.35 20.27
N ILE A 116 6.14 1.96 19.04
CA ILE A 116 7.51 1.54 18.71
C ILE A 116 8.40 2.73 18.36
N LEU A 117 7.83 3.83 17.89
CA LEU A 117 8.57 5.06 17.59
C LEU A 117 9.00 5.84 18.86
N GLY A 118 8.60 5.39 20.05
CA GLY A 118 8.89 6.09 21.31
C GLY A 118 8.19 7.44 21.44
N LEU A 119 7.22 7.73 20.57
CA LEU A 119 6.45 8.97 20.55
C LEU A 119 5.09 8.73 21.23
N ALA A 120 4.72 9.61 22.17
CA ALA A 120 3.45 9.50 22.90
C ALA A 120 2.21 9.62 21.99
N GLU A 121 2.32 10.33 20.86
CA GLU A 121 1.24 10.51 19.89
C GLU A 121 1.81 10.54 18.46
N VAL A 122 1.50 9.51 17.65
CA VAL A 122 1.80 9.47 16.21
C VAL A 122 0.51 9.64 15.44
N ASP A 123 0.35 10.76 14.73
CA ASP A 123 -0.76 10.94 13.81
C ASP A 123 -0.45 10.24 12.47
N LEU A 124 -0.99 9.03 12.31
CA LEU A 124 -0.85 8.25 11.08
C LEU A 124 -1.45 8.93 9.85
N LYS A 125 -2.30 9.95 9.98
CA LYS A 125 -2.73 10.73 8.81
C LYS A 125 -1.62 11.61 8.27
N ARG A 126 -0.69 12.03 9.14
CA ARG A 126 0.39 12.99 8.88
C ARG A 126 1.77 12.36 9.06
N THR A 127 1.89 11.07 8.77
CA THR A 127 3.15 10.30 8.87
C THR A 127 3.48 9.63 7.54
N ILE A 128 4.70 9.85 7.05
CA ILE A 128 5.28 9.14 5.90
C ILE A 128 6.46 8.31 6.39
N TRP A 129 6.58 7.10 5.85
CA TRP A 129 7.74 6.23 5.99
C TRP A 129 8.41 6.04 4.64
N ILE A 130 9.73 6.15 4.57
CA ILE A 130 10.53 5.83 3.37
C ILE A 130 11.51 4.72 3.71
N ASP A 131 11.47 3.63 2.95
CA ASP A 131 12.26 2.42 3.18
C ASP A 131 12.51 1.71 1.86
N ASP A 132 13.55 0.91 1.76
CA ASP A 132 13.76 0.01 0.63
C ASP A 132 12.97 -1.30 0.76
N SER A 133 12.32 -1.52 1.92
CA SER A 133 11.45 -2.65 2.19
C SER A 133 10.03 -2.23 2.60
N PRO A 134 8.98 -2.93 2.14
CA PRO A 134 7.60 -2.64 2.57
C PRO A 134 7.29 -3.16 3.98
N LEU A 135 8.16 -3.99 4.57
CA LEU A 135 7.86 -4.71 5.81
C LEU A 135 7.57 -3.79 7.00
N PRO A 136 8.34 -2.71 7.25
CA PRO A 136 8.14 -1.88 8.44
C PRO A 136 6.77 -1.21 8.49
N PHE A 137 6.16 -0.90 7.35
CA PHE A 137 4.83 -0.29 7.29
C PHE A 137 3.78 -1.22 6.71
N SER A 138 3.98 -2.54 6.79
CA SER A 138 3.03 -3.54 6.27
C SER A 138 1.63 -3.45 6.90
N GLY A 139 1.53 -3.06 8.18
CA GLY A 139 0.25 -2.77 8.85
C GLY A 139 -0.41 -1.46 8.42
N TYR A 140 0.35 -0.56 7.78
CA TYR A 140 -0.06 0.78 7.37
C TYR A 140 0.47 1.10 5.96
N PRO A 141 0.11 0.32 4.92
CA PRO A 141 0.74 0.42 3.60
C PRO A 141 0.56 1.79 2.92
N GLY A 142 -0.50 2.53 3.28
CA GLY A 142 -0.72 3.90 2.81
C GLY A 142 0.21 4.95 3.43
N ASN A 143 1.06 4.57 4.38
CA ASN A 143 2.03 5.46 4.99
C ASN A 143 3.43 5.30 4.41
N GLY A 144 3.69 4.28 3.57
CA GLY A 144 5.04 3.93 3.15
C GLY A 144 5.32 4.17 1.66
N ILE A 145 6.49 4.73 1.38
CA ILE A 145 7.06 4.85 0.03
C ILE A 145 8.24 3.88 -0.04
N VAL A 146 8.09 2.84 -0.84
CA VAL A 146 9.19 1.91 -1.12
C VAL A 146 10.12 2.54 -2.16
N VAL A 147 11.40 2.68 -1.83
CA VAL A 147 12.42 3.17 -2.77
C VAL A 147 13.33 2.03 -3.27
N PRO A 148 13.99 2.19 -4.42
CA PRO A 148 15.03 1.24 -4.83
C PRO A 148 16.15 1.16 -3.79
N HIS A 149 16.56 -0.07 -3.47
CA HIS A 149 17.68 -0.35 -2.58
C HIS A 149 18.96 0.35 -3.06
N PHE A 150 19.64 1.01 -2.13
CA PHE A 150 20.91 1.69 -2.31
C PHE A 150 22.04 0.81 -1.74
N GLY A 151 22.53 -0.10 -2.59
CA GLY A 151 23.65 -1.00 -2.27
C GLY A 151 25.00 -0.39 -2.66
N ALA A 152 26.07 -1.19 -2.65
CA ALA A 152 27.37 -0.77 -3.15
C ALA A 152 27.43 -0.83 -4.69
N GLY A 153 27.82 0.26 -5.36
CA GLY A 153 27.96 0.29 -6.82
C GLY A 153 28.19 1.68 -7.44
N ASP A 154 27.95 1.81 -8.74
CA ASP A 154 27.98 3.11 -9.44
C ASP A 154 26.62 3.81 -9.30
N HIS A 155 26.60 4.90 -8.53
CA HIS A 155 25.39 5.66 -8.23
C HIS A 155 25.33 7.01 -8.94
N ARG A 156 26.14 7.24 -9.99
CA ARG A 156 26.18 8.54 -10.69
C ARG A 156 24.85 8.99 -11.30
N ARG A 157 23.91 8.07 -11.49
CA ARG A 157 22.56 8.34 -11.99
C ARG A 157 21.46 8.17 -10.93
N ASP A 158 21.80 7.79 -9.70
CA ASP A 158 20.81 7.70 -8.62
C ASP A 158 20.34 9.14 -8.30
N ARG A 159 19.04 9.35 -8.45
CA ARG A 159 18.36 10.61 -8.19
C ARG A 159 17.22 10.45 -7.19
N VAL A 160 17.10 9.30 -6.53
CA VAL A 160 15.89 8.95 -5.79
C VAL A 160 15.58 9.98 -4.71
N LEU A 161 16.58 10.39 -3.91
CA LEU A 161 16.37 11.41 -2.89
C LEU A 161 16.02 12.77 -3.51
N ILE A 162 16.68 13.15 -4.60
CA ILE A 162 16.46 14.43 -5.29
C ILE A 162 15.03 14.51 -5.83
N ASP A 163 14.56 13.42 -6.45
CA ASP A 163 13.24 13.34 -7.08
C ASP A 163 12.11 13.23 -6.04
N LEU A 164 12.40 12.72 -4.84
CA LEU A 164 11.45 12.66 -3.74
C LEU A 164 11.18 14.01 -3.07
N VAL A 165 12.15 14.93 -3.01
CA VAL A 165 11.99 16.24 -2.35
C VAL A 165 10.72 16.98 -2.80
N PRO A 166 10.47 17.25 -4.10
CA PRO A 166 9.30 18.03 -4.51
C PRO A 166 7.98 17.34 -4.12
N VAL A 167 7.94 16.01 -4.17
CA VAL A 167 6.76 15.23 -3.79
C VAL A 167 6.52 15.33 -2.28
N LEU A 168 7.56 15.16 -1.46
CA LEU A 168 7.47 15.24 0.00
C LEU A 168 7.12 16.64 0.47
N VAL A 169 7.70 17.69 -0.13
CA VAL A 169 7.33 19.09 0.17
C VAL A 169 5.86 19.33 -0.16
N ALA A 170 5.37 18.90 -1.34
CA ALA A 170 3.97 19.03 -1.68
C ALA A 170 3.08 18.28 -0.68
N MET A 171 3.45 17.04 -0.34
CA MET A 171 2.72 16.23 0.64
C MET A 171 2.68 16.91 2.03
N SER A 172 3.75 17.59 2.46
CA SER A 172 3.84 18.28 3.76
C SER A 172 2.73 19.30 4.01
N THR A 173 2.15 19.84 2.93
CA THR A 173 1.13 20.90 2.96
C THR A 173 -0.31 20.39 3.06
N VAL A 174 -0.54 19.07 2.94
CA VAL A 174 -1.89 18.49 2.90
C VAL A 174 -2.25 17.88 4.26
N GLU A 175 -3.29 18.39 4.91
CA GLU A 175 -3.66 17.98 6.27
C GLU A 175 -4.20 16.54 6.40
N ASP A 176 -4.88 16.03 5.37
CA ASP A 176 -5.54 14.70 5.38
C ASP A 176 -5.06 13.78 4.23
N GLY A 177 -4.02 14.17 3.48
CA GLY A 177 -3.76 13.65 2.11
C GLY A 177 -2.67 12.59 1.92
N PHE A 178 -1.83 12.30 2.91
CA PHE A 178 -0.66 11.44 2.71
C PHE A 178 -1.05 10.00 2.34
N ARG A 179 -1.98 9.41 3.10
CA ARG A 179 -2.54 8.08 2.79
C ARG A 179 -3.28 8.05 1.46
N GLU A 180 -3.78 9.19 1.01
CA GLU A 180 -4.58 9.36 -0.20
C GLU A 180 -3.74 9.34 -1.48
N MET A 181 -2.49 9.82 -1.40
CA MET A 181 -1.54 9.86 -2.51
C MET A 181 -0.74 8.56 -2.65
N VAL A 182 -0.43 7.90 -1.53
CA VAL A 182 0.45 6.72 -1.49
C VAL A 182 -0.32 5.39 -1.66
N ALA A 183 -1.49 5.25 -1.03
CA ALA A 183 -2.41 4.14 -1.28
C ALA A 183 -3.62 4.67 -2.05
N GLY A 184 -3.66 4.47 -3.37
CA GLY A 184 -4.75 4.95 -4.22
C GLY A 184 -6.13 4.68 -3.58
N LYS A 185 -6.94 5.73 -3.38
CA LYS A 185 -8.27 5.61 -2.77
C LYS A 185 -9.07 4.56 -3.53
N LEU A 186 -9.66 3.61 -2.83
CA LEU A 186 -10.44 2.54 -3.45
C LEU A 186 -11.94 2.86 -3.46
N ARG A 187 -12.64 2.27 -4.42
CA ARG A 187 -14.10 2.23 -4.51
C ARG A 187 -14.55 0.79 -4.64
N TYR A 188 -15.66 0.49 -3.98
CA TYR A 188 -16.31 -0.81 -3.99
C TYR A 188 -17.69 -0.63 -4.58
N LEU A 189 -17.91 -1.24 -5.74
CA LEU A 189 -19.21 -1.30 -6.39
C LEU A 189 -19.83 -2.62 -5.97
N VAL A 190 -20.93 -2.58 -5.24
CA VAL A 190 -21.77 -3.76 -5.01
C VAL A 190 -22.82 -3.77 -6.11
N LEU A 191 -22.80 -4.80 -6.93
CA LEU A 191 -23.72 -4.94 -8.05
C LEU A 191 -24.48 -6.25 -7.97
N GLU A 192 -25.63 -6.28 -8.62
CA GLU A 192 -26.40 -7.47 -8.88
C GLU A 192 -26.32 -7.82 -10.36
N LEU A 193 -26.06 -9.09 -10.65
CA LEU A 193 -26.15 -9.64 -12.01
C LEU A 193 -27.59 -10.07 -12.27
N LEU A 194 -28.26 -9.36 -13.17
CA LEU A 194 -29.57 -9.71 -13.68
C LEU A 194 -29.37 -10.68 -14.85
N ILE A 195 -29.75 -11.93 -14.63
CA ILE A 195 -29.63 -13.02 -15.61
C ILE A 195 -31.03 -13.39 -16.08
N ASP A 196 -31.17 -13.65 -17.38
CA ASP A 196 -32.43 -14.12 -17.95
C ASP A 196 -32.93 -15.39 -17.21
N ALA A 197 -34.15 -15.33 -16.70
CA ALA A 197 -34.78 -16.38 -15.91
C ALA A 197 -34.80 -17.74 -16.65
N ALA A 198 -34.91 -17.72 -17.98
CA ALA A 198 -34.91 -18.93 -18.80
C ALA A 198 -33.55 -19.67 -18.79
N ARG A 199 -32.46 -18.94 -18.50
CA ARG A 199 -31.08 -19.48 -18.50
C ARG A 199 -30.47 -19.56 -17.10
N LYS A 200 -31.25 -19.27 -16.06
CA LYS A 200 -30.80 -19.24 -14.66
C LYS A 200 -30.23 -20.58 -14.18
N LYS A 201 -30.77 -21.72 -14.66
CA LYS A 201 -30.29 -23.07 -14.34
C LYS A 201 -29.02 -23.49 -15.10
N GLN A 202 -28.60 -22.73 -16.12
CA GLN A 202 -27.46 -23.07 -16.98
C GLN A 202 -26.18 -22.30 -16.64
N HIS A 203 -26.26 -21.15 -15.96
CA HIS A 203 -25.04 -20.37 -15.70
C HIS A 203 -24.23 -20.96 -14.53
N ARG A 204 -22.99 -21.34 -14.81
CA ARG A 204 -21.95 -21.63 -13.80
C ARG A 204 -20.92 -20.52 -13.78
N PHE A 205 -21.38 -19.31 -13.52
CA PHE A 205 -20.48 -18.18 -13.39
C PHE A 205 -19.59 -18.33 -12.15
N ALA A 206 -18.37 -17.83 -12.30
CA ALA A 206 -17.39 -17.77 -11.25
C ALA A 206 -16.79 -16.36 -11.29
N GLN A 207 -16.11 -15.98 -10.21
CA GLN A 207 -15.47 -14.67 -10.08
C GLN A 207 -14.58 -14.30 -11.29
N LYS A 208 -13.87 -15.29 -11.86
CA LYS A 208 -13.03 -15.13 -13.06
C LYS A 208 -13.82 -14.73 -14.31
N HIS A 209 -15.03 -15.26 -14.49
CA HIS A 209 -15.88 -14.95 -15.65
C HIS A 209 -16.36 -13.51 -15.58
N VAL A 210 -16.78 -13.08 -14.38
CA VAL A 210 -17.19 -11.69 -14.12
C VAL A 210 -16.01 -10.72 -14.31
N PHE A 211 -14.86 -11.06 -13.73
CA PHE A 211 -13.64 -10.25 -13.89
C PHE A 211 -13.22 -10.13 -15.37
N GLY A 212 -13.24 -11.24 -16.12
CA GLY A 212 -12.90 -11.28 -17.54
C GLY A 212 -13.82 -10.39 -18.37
N ALA A 213 -15.14 -10.44 -18.13
CA ALA A 213 -16.12 -9.61 -18.81
C ALA A 213 -15.88 -8.12 -18.55
N ILE A 214 -15.64 -7.73 -17.30
CA ILE A 214 -15.34 -6.34 -16.93
C ILE A 214 -14.04 -5.86 -17.57
N LYS A 215 -12.97 -6.67 -17.48
CA LYS A 215 -11.67 -6.34 -18.07
C LYS A 215 -11.77 -6.15 -19.59
N LYS A 216 -12.45 -7.06 -20.28
CA LYS A 216 -12.69 -6.97 -21.73
C LYS A 216 -13.48 -5.70 -22.07
N SER A 217 -14.56 -5.44 -21.36
CA SER A 217 -15.39 -4.25 -21.60
C SER A 217 -14.62 -2.94 -21.38
N VAL A 218 -13.75 -2.86 -20.36
CA VAL A 218 -12.88 -1.68 -20.16
C VAL A 218 -11.95 -1.48 -21.36
N GLN A 219 -11.37 -2.57 -21.87
CA GLN A 219 -10.51 -2.51 -23.07
C GLN A 219 -11.28 -2.10 -24.33
N ASP A 220 -12.50 -2.63 -24.52
CA ASP A 220 -13.34 -2.31 -25.68
C ASP A 220 -13.76 -0.84 -25.69
N ASN A 221 -14.05 -0.25 -24.52
CA ASN A 221 -14.54 1.13 -24.41
C ASN A 221 -13.42 2.19 -24.25
N PHE A 222 -12.28 1.83 -23.64
CA PHE A 222 -11.22 2.77 -23.29
C PHE A 222 -9.83 2.37 -23.82
N GLY A 223 -9.76 1.35 -24.66
CA GLY A 223 -8.54 0.85 -25.28
C GLY A 223 -7.52 0.29 -24.29
N LEU A 224 -6.29 0.12 -24.79
CA LEU A 224 -5.17 -0.38 -23.98
C LEU A 224 -4.81 0.54 -22.80
N TYR A 225 -4.97 1.85 -22.99
CA TYR A 225 -4.72 2.85 -21.95
C TYR A 225 -5.65 2.67 -20.75
N GLY A 226 -6.97 2.61 -20.98
CA GLY A 226 -7.95 2.40 -19.91
C GLY A 226 -7.76 1.04 -19.23
N ALA A 227 -7.49 -0.01 -20.01
CA ALA A 227 -7.21 -1.34 -19.48
C ALA A 227 -5.98 -1.34 -18.55
N ALA A 228 -4.88 -0.68 -18.95
CA ALA A 228 -3.65 -0.63 -18.17
C ALA A 228 -3.80 0.14 -16.86
N ILE A 229 -4.42 1.33 -16.90
CA ILE A 229 -4.61 2.16 -15.71
C ILE A 229 -5.56 1.50 -14.70
N CYS A 230 -6.63 0.86 -15.18
CA CYS A 230 -7.57 0.16 -14.31
C CYS A 230 -7.00 -1.15 -13.74
N ALA A 231 -6.06 -1.81 -14.42
CA ALA A 231 -5.59 -3.16 -14.08
C ALA A 231 -5.02 -3.28 -12.66
N ASN A 232 -4.31 -2.26 -12.18
CA ASN A 232 -3.64 -2.32 -10.86
C ASN A 232 -4.62 -2.42 -9.68
N TYR A 233 -5.82 -1.83 -9.81
CA TYR A 233 -6.77 -1.74 -8.71
C TYR A 233 -8.07 -2.50 -8.95
N LEU A 234 -8.40 -2.81 -10.22
CA LEU A 234 -9.58 -3.59 -10.59
C LEU A 234 -9.47 -5.01 -10.07
N GLN A 235 -10.36 -5.39 -9.16
CA GLN A 235 -10.51 -6.75 -8.67
C GLN A 235 -11.99 -7.04 -8.46
N VAL A 236 -12.45 -8.23 -8.84
CA VAL A 236 -13.70 -8.76 -8.28
C VAL A 236 -13.31 -9.37 -6.94
N LYS A 237 -13.83 -8.84 -5.83
CA LYS A 237 -13.49 -9.28 -4.46
C LYS A 237 -14.44 -10.35 -3.94
N TYR A 238 -15.67 -10.36 -4.43
CA TYR A 238 -16.71 -11.29 -4.01
C TYR A 238 -17.66 -11.53 -5.18
N PHE A 239 -18.11 -12.77 -5.35
CA PHE A 239 -19.21 -13.11 -6.25
C PHE A 239 -19.97 -14.30 -5.71
N ASN A 240 -21.26 -14.14 -5.42
CA ASN A 240 -22.13 -15.23 -5.00
C ASN A 240 -22.98 -15.71 -6.19
N PRO A 241 -22.79 -16.95 -6.67
CA PRO A 241 -23.54 -17.46 -7.82
C PRO A 241 -25.02 -17.75 -7.52
N VAL A 242 -25.41 -17.84 -6.25
CA VAL A 242 -26.81 -18.10 -5.86
C VAL A 242 -27.62 -16.80 -5.86
N THR A 243 -27.11 -15.77 -5.20
CA THR A 243 -27.76 -14.45 -5.10
C THR A 243 -27.41 -13.52 -6.26
N ASN A 244 -26.43 -13.90 -7.09
CA ASN A 244 -25.89 -13.13 -8.20
C ASN A 244 -25.33 -11.75 -7.80
N ILE A 245 -24.94 -11.57 -6.54
CA ILE A 245 -24.31 -10.36 -6.07
C ILE A 245 -22.80 -10.43 -6.30
N VAL A 246 -22.23 -9.31 -6.72
CA VAL A 246 -20.80 -9.14 -6.96
C VAL A 246 -20.29 -7.89 -6.24
N VAL A 247 -19.06 -7.95 -5.73
CA VAL A 247 -18.33 -6.76 -5.28
C VAL A 247 -17.12 -6.55 -6.16
N VAL A 248 -17.07 -5.39 -6.83
CA VAL A 248 -15.95 -4.97 -7.66
C VAL A 248 -15.20 -3.85 -6.95
N ARG A 249 -13.91 -4.06 -6.70
CA ARG A 249 -12.97 -3.08 -6.16
C ARG A 249 -12.24 -2.39 -7.30
N CYS A 250 -12.04 -1.08 -7.20
CA CYS A 250 -11.28 -0.30 -8.16
C CYS A 250 -10.68 0.97 -7.55
N SER A 251 -9.88 1.71 -8.34
CA SER A 251 -9.42 3.05 -7.95
C SER A 251 -10.57 4.06 -7.97
N ARG A 252 -10.59 4.98 -7.01
CA ARG A 252 -11.51 6.11 -6.92
C ARG A 252 -11.35 7.08 -8.07
N GLN A 253 -10.16 7.22 -8.64
CA GLN A 253 -9.97 8.10 -9.80
C GLN A 253 -10.61 7.50 -11.06
N GLU A 254 -10.72 6.18 -11.12
CA GLU A 254 -11.06 5.43 -12.33
C GLU A 254 -12.39 4.69 -12.25
N TYR A 255 -13.12 4.78 -11.13
CA TYR A 255 -14.36 4.03 -10.90
C TYR A 255 -15.41 4.34 -11.96
N THR A 256 -15.48 5.57 -12.48
CA THR A 256 -16.43 5.94 -13.53
C THR A 256 -16.17 5.18 -14.83
N LYS A 257 -14.90 4.95 -15.20
CA LYS A 257 -14.56 4.17 -16.41
C LYS A 257 -14.95 2.71 -16.25
N ILE A 258 -14.73 2.15 -15.07
CA ILE A 258 -15.14 0.76 -14.76
C ILE A 258 -16.66 0.65 -14.71
N TRP A 259 -17.34 1.59 -14.07
CA TRP A 259 -18.80 1.58 -13.97
C TRP A 259 -19.45 1.73 -15.36
N SER A 260 -19.01 2.69 -16.17
CA SER A 260 -19.52 2.87 -17.52
C SER A 260 -19.28 1.62 -18.38
N SER A 261 -18.10 1.00 -18.31
CA SER A 261 -17.81 -0.25 -19.01
C SER A 261 -18.78 -1.36 -18.60
N ILE A 262 -19.01 -1.52 -17.29
CA ILE A 262 -19.96 -2.51 -16.75
C ILE A 262 -21.36 -2.33 -17.35
N THR A 263 -21.83 -1.09 -17.57
CA THR A 263 -23.16 -0.86 -18.16
C THR A 263 -23.29 -1.32 -19.62
N PHE A 264 -22.18 -1.49 -20.34
CA PHE A 264 -22.16 -2.00 -21.71
C PHE A 264 -22.07 -3.53 -21.80
N ILE A 265 -21.85 -4.22 -20.69
CA ILE A 265 -21.82 -5.68 -20.69
C ILE A 265 -23.25 -6.20 -20.89
N ARG A 266 -23.47 -6.89 -22.02
CA ARG A 266 -24.78 -7.50 -22.37
C ARG A 266 -24.81 -9.01 -22.21
N ALA A 267 -23.65 -9.65 -22.12
CA ALA A 267 -23.55 -11.09 -21.93
C ALA A 267 -22.22 -11.47 -21.25
N ILE A 268 -22.25 -12.54 -20.47
CA ILE A 268 -21.06 -13.21 -19.91
C ILE A 268 -21.11 -14.67 -20.39
N GLU A 269 -20.04 -15.16 -21.00
CA GLU A 269 -19.98 -16.53 -21.58
C GLU A 269 -21.20 -16.87 -22.48
N ASN A 270 -21.63 -15.91 -23.32
CA ASN A 270 -22.80 -16.01 -24.22
C ASN A 270 -24.17 -16.13 -23.52
N ILE A 271 -24.24 -15.89 -22.21
CA ILE A 271 -25.49 -15.81 -21.46
C ILE A 271 -25.84 -14.32 -21.30
N PRO A 272 -27.01 -13.85 -21.79
CA PRO A 272 -27.46 -12.49 -21.59
C PRO A 272 -27.48 -12.11 -20.11
N THR A 273 -26.80 -11.01 -19.76
CA THR A 273 -26.64 -10.57 -18.37
C THR A 273 -26.51 -9.07 -18.34
N LEU A 274 -27.14 -8.43 -17.35
CA LEU A 274 -27.00 -7.01 -17.05
C LEU A 274 -26.48 -6.83 -15.63
N PHE A 275 -25.81 -5.70 -15.38
CA PHE A 275 -25.36 -5.33 -14.04
C PHE A 275 -26.22 -4.19 -13.51
N ASN A 276 -26.76 -4.36 -12.31
CA ASN A 276 -27.45 -3.33 -11.57
C ASN A 276 -26.58 -2.87 -10.40
N LEU A 277 -26.20 -1.59 -10.38
CA LEU A 277 -25.41 -1.05 -9.26
C LEU A 277 -26.32 -0.81 -8.06
N LEU A 278 -26.02 -1.46 -6.93
CA LEU A 278 -26.79 -1.31 -5.70
C LEU A 278 -26.18 -0.25 -4.78
N ILE A 279 -24.86 -0.24 -4.64
CA ILE A 279 -24.15 0.77 -3.85
C ILE A 279 -22.73 1.00 -4.35
N LEU A 280 -22.29 2.26 -4.28
CA LEU A 280 -20.89 2.66 -4.40
C LEU A 280 -20.36 3.04 -3.00
N SER A 281 -19.40 2.28 -2.48
CA SER A 281 -18.79 2.51 -1.17
C SER A 281 -17.32 2.93 -1.27
N GLY A 282 -16.87 3.76 -0.34
CA GLY A 282 -15.46 4.12 -0.15
C GLY A 282 -14.75 3.39 0.99
N SER A 283 -15.47 2.57 1.77
CA SER A 283 -14.95 1.87 2.94
C SER A 283 -15.29 0.39 2.88
N THR A 284 -14.32 -0.48 3.19
CA THR A 284 -14.52 -1.93 3.32
C THR A 284 -15.58 -2.24 4.37
N ARG A 285 -15.56 -1.55 5.52
CA ARG A 285 -16.55 -1.73 6.60
C ARG A 285 -17.97 -1.39 6.17
N ALA A 286 -18.15 -0.23 5.51
CA ALA A 286 -19.46 0.17 5.00
C ALA A 286 -19.94 -0.75 3.87
N CYS A 287 -19.02 -1.17 2.99
CA CYS A 287 -19.31 -2.12 1.91
C CYS A 287 -19.74 -3.48 2.47
N ARG A 288 -19.02 -4.03 3.46
CA ARG A 288 -19.34 -5.30 4.11
C ARG A 288 -20.73 -5.27 4.74
N LYS A 289 -21.03 -4.26 5.55
CA LYS A 289 -22.34 -4.11 6.19
C LYS A 289 -23.48 -4.07 5.17
N LYS A 290 -23.29 -3.36 4.05
CA LYS A 290 -24.32 -3.28 3.02
C LYS A 290 -24.43 -4.56 2.19
N LEU A 291 -23.33 -5.22 1.91
CA LEU A 291 -23.30 -6.52 1.23
C LEU A 291 -24.10 -7.56 2.03
N GLU A 292 -23.84 -7.68 3.33
CA GLU A 292 -24.55 -8.62 4.21
C GLU A 292 -26.06 -8.34 4.22
N GLN A 293 -26.46 -7.07 4.26
CA GLN A 293 -27.87 -6.68 4.17
C GLN A 293 -28.48 -7.09 2.82
N VAL A 294 -27.83 -6.73 1.71
CA VAL A 294 -28.32 -7.02 0.34
C VAL A 294 -28.45 -8.52 0.10
N GLU A 295 -27.48 -9.31 0.58
CA GLU A 295 -27.51 -10.78 0.51
C GLU A 295 -28.71 -11.35 1.26
N ALA A 296 -28.96 -10.89 2.49
CA ALA A 296 -30.09 -11.33 3.29
C ALA A 296 -31.43 -10.98 2.61
N ASP A 297 -31.59 -9.74 2.15
CA ASP A 297 -32.81 -9.26 1.47
C ASP A 297 -33.07 -10.06 0.18
N ARG A 298 -32.01 -10.42 -0.56
CA ARG A 298 -32.13 -11.21 -1.80
C ARG A 298 -32.46 -12.67 -1.55
N LEU A 299 -31.88 -13.30 -0.54
CA LEU A 299 -32.23 -14.67 -0.17
C LEU A 299 -33.70 -14.77 0.28
N GLU A 300 -34.18 -13.83 1.09
CA GLU A 300 -35.58 -13.78 1.52
C GLU A 300 -36.53 -13.62 0.32
N LEU A 301 -36.15 -12.81 -0.69
CA LEU A 301 -36.94 -12.69 -1.90
C LEU A 301 -36.98 -13.99 -2.73
N LEU A 302 -35.84 -14.68 -2.84
CA LEU A 302 -35.73 -15.94 -3.59
C LEU A 302 -36.52 -17.08 -2.92
N GLU A 303 -36.63 -17.09 -1.60
CA GLU A 303 -37.49 -18.01 -0.85
C GLU A 303 -38.98 -17.80 -1.15
N LYS A 304 -39.41 -16.55 -1.33
CA LYS A 304 -40.81 -16.18 -1.50
C LYS A 304 -41.30 -16.18 -2.96
N THR A 305 -40.40 -16.28 -3.94
CA THR A 305 -40.73 -16.11 -5.37
C THR A 305 -41.07 -17.45 -6.04
N PRO A 306 -42.35 -17.76 -6.32
CA PRO A 306 -42.76 -19.03 -6.92
C PRO A 306 -42.11 -19.26 -8.30
N GLY A 307 -41.54 -20.44 -8.51
CA GLY A 307 -40.81 -20.82 -9.73
C GLY A 307 -39.29 -20.62 -9.67
N LEU A 308 -38.80 -19.93 -8.64
CA LEU A 308 -37.37 -19.70 -8.35
C LEU A 308 -36.95 -20.21 -6.96
N ASN A 309 -37.87 -20.85 -6.23
CA ASN A 309 -37.66 -21.38 -4.89
C ASN A 309 -36.39 -22.23 -4.84
N LEU A 310 -35.40 -21.73 -4.10
CA LEU A 310 -34.20 -22.47 -3.75
C LEU A 310 -34.56 -23.54 -2.71
N SER A 311 -33.85 -24.65 -2.74
CA SER A 311 -33.93 -25.64 -1.67
C SER A 311 -33.38 -25.06 -0.36
N PRO A 312 -33.86 -25.54 0.81
CA PRO A 312 -33.32 -25.13 2.11
C PRO A 312 -31.81 -25.34 2.24
N GLU A 313 -31.24 -26.30 1.50
CA GLU A 313 -29.81 -26.58 1.44
C GLU A 313 -29.05 -25.51 0.65
N GLU A 314 -29.55 -25.09 -0.52
CA GLU A 314 -28.94 -24.03 -1.34
C GLU A 314 -28.93 -22.68 -0.60
N ILE A 315 -29.97 -22.38 0.17
CA ILE A 315 -30.04 -21.16 1.00
C ILE A 315 -28.99 -21.22 2.10
N LYS A 316 -28.88 -22.36 2.80
CA LYS A 316 -27.91 -22.54 3.88
C LYS A 316 -26.47 -22.48 3.35
N GLU A 317 -26.23 -23.02 2.16
CA GLU A 317 -24.95 -22.94 1.47
C GLU A 317 -24.61 -21.49 1.06
N ALA A 318 -25.57 -20.75 0.51
CA ALA A 318 -25.37 -19.34 0.15
C ALA A 318 -25.06 -18.46 1.38
N GLN A 319 -25.78 -18.66 2.49
CA GLN A 319 -25.49 -17.95 3.75
C GLN A 319 -24.09 -18.30 4.30
N ALA A 320 -23.70 -19.57 4.23
CA ALA A 320 -22.37 -20.02 4.64
C ALA A 320 -21.28 -19.46 3.71
N TYR A 321 -21.54 -19.37 2.40
CA TYR A 321 -20.64 -18.80 1.41
C TYR A 321 -20.35 -17.33 1.70
N THR A 322 -21.38 -16.53 2.02
CA THR A 322 -21.24 -15.13 2.40
C THR A 322 -20.37 -15.00 3.65
N LYS A 323 -20.63 -15.78 4.71
CA LYS A 323 -19.80 -15.73 5.93
C LYS A 323 -18.34 -16.14 5.71
N ARG A 324 -18.07 -17.07 4.78
CA ARG A 324 -16.71 -17.56 4.48
C ARG A 324 -15.91 -16.62 3.57
N ASN A 325 -16.58 -15.94 2.62
CA ASN A 325 -15.90 -15.23 1.52
C ASN A 325 -16.02 -13.70 1.59
N VAL A 326 -16.64 -13.13 2.64
CA VAL A 326 -16.75 -11.68 2.87
C VAL A 326 -15.45 -11.07 3.44
N SER A 327 -14.29 -11.52 2.94
CA SER A 327 -13.03 -10.82 3.16
C SER A 327 -12.83 -9.77 2.06
N LEU A 328 -13.03 -8.49 2.40
CA LEU A 328 -12.86 -7.36 1.49
C LEU A 328 -11.52 -6.63 1.69
N GLU A 329 -10.70 -7.13 2.61
CA GLU A 329 -9.36 -6.63 2.93
C GLU A 329 -8.35 -6.96 1.80
#